data_AF-A0A3D4NX85-F1
#
_entry.id   AF-A0A3D4NX85-F1
#
_cell.length_a   1.000
_cell.length_b   1.000
_cell.length_c   1.000
_cell.angle_alpha   90.00
_cell.angle_beta   90.00
_cell.angle_gamma   90.00
#
_symmetry.space_group_name_H-M   'P 1'
#
loop_
_entity.id
_entity.type
_entity.pdbx_description
1 polymer ?
#
loop_
_entity_poly.entity_id
_entity_poly.type
_entity_poly.pdbx_seq_one_letter_code
_entity_poly.pdbx_strand_id
1 'polypeptide(L)'
;MAVEFSGRQFKGHGTAEGIKNRMFGSKGILETEYGGPVVIRGENFFNGGRTTEIYESGAVSNIAAFHKSIMDGDFANPTVAPSVQSNLITILGRKAALEKRRVTWEELLRDEERLKPNLAGLKD
;
A
#
# COMPACT_ATOMS: atom_id res chain seq x y z
N MET A 1 -4.82 17.75 6.27
CA MET A 1 -5.19 16.55 5.52
C MET A 1 -4.82 15.36 6.38
N ALA A 2 -5.72 14.40 6.55
CA ALA A 2 -5.46 13.17 7.29
C ALA A 2 -5.73 11.97 6.40
N VAL A 3 -5.09 10.84 6.68
CA VAL A 3 -5.31 9.57 5.99
C VAL A 3 -5.49 8.49 7.04
N GLU A 4 -6.51 7.66 6.84
CA GLU A 4 -6.72 6.46 7.63
C GLU A 4 -6.69 5.26 6.69
N PHE A 5 -5.88 4.28 7.06
CA PHE A 5 -5.86 2.97 6.45
C PHE A 5 -6.24 1.94 7.50
N SER A 6 -7.13 1.02 7.17
CA SER A 6 -7.41 -0.16 7.99
C SER A 6 -7.43 -1.41 7.12
N GLY A 7 -6.69 -2.42 7.56
CA GLY A 7 -6.65 -3.73 6.93
C GLY A 7 -6.50 -4.77 8.04
N ARG A 8 -7.34 -5.80 8.00
CA ARG A 8 -7.39 -6.81 9.05
C ARG A 8 -6.56 -8.03 8.64
N GLN A 9 -5.55 -8.40 9.43
CA GLN A 9 -4.66 -9.54 9.16
C GLN A 9 -4.78 -10.71 10.16
N PHE A 10 -5.83 -10.75 10.97
CA PHE A 10 -6.10 -11.82 11.95
C PHE A 10 -7.47 -12.48 11.70
N LYS A 11 -8.16 -13.08 12.69
CA LYS A 11 -9.55 -13.59 12.57
C LYS A 11 -10.57 -12.58 13.13
N GLY A 12 -11.65 -12.31 12.39
CA GLY A 12 -12.46 -11.11 12.61
C GLY A 12 -13.56 -11.23 13.64
N HIS A 13 -13.79 -12.45 14.14
CA HIS A 13 -14.85 -12.76 15.10
C HIS A 13 -16.23 -12.16 14.72
N GLY A 14 -16.56 -12.17 13.42
CA GLY A 14 -17.83 -11.66 12.89
C GLY A 14 -17.84 -10.18 12.50
N THR A 15 -16.72 -9.46 12.65
CA THR A 15 -16.60 -8.08 12.14
C THR A 15 -16.56 -8.02 10.62
N ALA A 16 -16.99 -6.90 10.05
CA ALA A 16 -16.92 -6.65 8.62
C ALA A 16 -15.46 -6.64 8.15
N GLU A 17 -15.19 -7.42 7.10
CA GLU A 17 -13.89 -7.48 6.45
C GLU A 17 -13.59 -6.22 5.63
N GLY A 18 -12.39 -6.17 5.06
CA GLY A 18 -12.03 -5.18 4.05
C GLY A 18 -10.66 -4.54 4.28
N ILE A 19 -10.10 -4.05 3.17
CA ILE A 19 -8.98 -3.10 3.18
C ILE A 19 -9.58 -1.75 2.83
N LYS A 20 -9.65 -0.85 3.81
CA LYS A 20 -10.32 0.44 3.70
C LYS A 20 -9.31 1.56 3.74
N ASN A 21 -9.51 2.57 2.90
CA ASN A 21 -8.74 3.79 2.92
C ASN A 21 -9.70 4.99 2.94
N ARG A 22 -9.48 5.89 3.90
CA ARG A 22 -10.16 7.17 4.00
C ARG A 22 -9.17 8.31 3.92
N MET A 23 -9.44 9.29 3.08
CA MET A 23 -8.63 10.51 2.99
C MET A 23 -9.50 11.71 3.32
N PHE A 24 -9.04 12.51 4.29
CA PHE A 24 -9.75 13.65 4.82
C PHE A 24 -9.16 14.93 4.24
N GLY A 25 -9.88 15.51 3.28
CA GLY A 25 -9.62 16.83 2.71
C GLY A 25 -10.39 17.92 3.45
N SER A 26 -10.09 19.18 3.12
CA SER A 26 -10.80 20.34 3.70
C SER A 26 -12.25 20.47 3.23
N LYS A 27 -12.59 19.86 2.09
CA LYS A 27 -13.89 19.98 1.40
C LYS A 27 -14.64 18.66 1.23
N GLY A 28 -14.08 17.57 1.76
CA GLY A 28 -14.66 16.24 1.60
C GLY A 28 -13.75 15.12 2.06
N ILE A 29 -14.32 13.92 2.03
CA ILE A 29 -13.72 12.67 2.47
C ILE A 29 -13.83 11.67 1.31
N LEU A 30 -12.69 11.13 0.89
CA LEU A 30 -12.65 9.94 0.04
C LEU A 30 -12.84 8.72 0.93
N GLU A 31 -13.79 7.85 0.60
CA GLU A 31 -13.97 6.55 1.23
C GLU A 31 -13.83 5.46 0.16
N THR A 32 -12.89 4.54 0.38
CA THR A 32 -12.65 3.42 -0.51
C THR A 32 -12.46 2.13 0.26
N GLU A 33 -12.87 1.03 -0.36
CA GLU A 33 -12.71 -0.32 0.17
C GLU A 33 -12.37 -1.29 -0.97
N TYR A 34 -11.42 -2.19 -0.74
CA TYR A 34 -11.13 -3.31 -1.65
C TYR A 34 -12.39 -4.14 -1.89
N GLY A 35 -12.85 -4.27 -3.15
CA GLY A 35 -14.11 -4.96 -3.45
C GLY A 35 -15.37 -4.16 -3.12
N GLY A 36 -15.20 -3.03 -2.44
CA GLY A 36 -16.24 -2.19 -1.89
C GLY A 36 -16.47 -0.91 -2.69
N PRO A 37 -17.24 0.03 -2.12
CA PRO A 37 -17.56 1.29 -2.77
C PRO A 37 -16.34 2.22 -2.85
N VAL A 38 -16.35 3.08 -3.87
CA VAL A 38 -15.45 4.22 -4.04
C VAL A 38 -16.34 5.46 -4.12
N VAL A 39 -16.28 6.31 -3.09
CA VAL A 39 -17.17 7.49 -2.97
C VAL A 39 -16.39 8.68 -2.44
N ILE A 40 -16.72 9.88 -2.92
CA ILE A 40 -16.28 11.14 -2.29
C ILE A 40 -17.50 11.80 -1.68
N ARG A 41 -17.47 12.01 -0.37
CA ARG A 41 -18.47 12.75 0.39
C ARG A 41 -17.96 14.16 0.63
N GLY A 42 -18.69 15.20 0.24
CA GLY A 42 -18.24 16.57 0.45
C GLY A 42 -19.02 17.59 -0.38
N GLU A 43 -18.46 18.80 -0.50
CA GLU A 43 -19.04 19.90 -1.30
C GLU A 43 -19.38 19.45 -2.73
N ASN A 44 -18.54 18.59 -3.31
CA ASN A 44 -18.78 17.94 -4.59
C ASN A 44 -18.93 16.43 -4.34
N PHE A 45 -20.16 15.97 -4.14
CA PHE A 45 -20.45 14.55 -3.97
C PHE A 45 -20.15 13.78 -5.25
N PHE A 46 -19.37 12.70 -5.14
CA PHE A 46 -19.11 11.78 -6.23
C PHE A 46 -19.50 10.37 -5.80
N ASN A 47 -20.61 9.88 -6.36
CA ASN A 47 -21.07 8.52 -6.19
C ASN A 47 -20.39 7.63 -7.22
N GLY A 48 -19.17 7.18 -6.92
CA GLY A 48 -18.38 6.37 -7.83
C GLY A 48 -18.93 4.95 -8.00
N GLY A 49 -18.04 3.96 -8.00
CA GLY A 49 -18.39 2.57 -8.31
C GLY A 49 -17.99 1.58 -7.24
N ARG A 50 -18.08 0.30 -7.59
CA ARG A 50 -17.53 -0.80 -6.80
C ARG A 50 -16.39 -1.48 -7.56
N THR A 51 -15.43 -2.01 -6.83
CA THR A 51 -14.22 -2.64 -7.41
C THR A 51 -14.26 -4.16 -7.22
N THR A 52 -15.30 -4.84 -7.73
CA THR A 52 -15.58 -6.25 -7.40
C THR A 52 -14.55 -7.27 -7.90
N GLU A 53 -13.80 -6.95 -8.96
CA GLU A 53 -12.89 -7.88 -9.64
C GLU A 53 -11.41 -7.53 -9.44
N ILE A 54 -11.06 -6.81 -8.38
CA ILE A 54 -9.72 -6.24 -8.13
C ILE A 54 -8.53 -7.19 -8.33
N TYR A 55 -8.66 -8.47 -7.96
CA TYR A 55 -7.55 -9.42 -8.08
C TYR A 55 -7.36 -9.89 -9.51
N GLU A 56 -8.45 -10.30 -10.18
CA GLU A 56 -8.41 -10.76 -11.56
C GLU A 56 -8.11 -9.61 -12.52
N SER A 57 -8.92 -8.54 -12.47
CA SER A 57 -8.73 -7.35 -13.31
C SER A 57 -7.37 -6.70 -13.09
N GLY A 58 -6.88 -6.66 -11.85
CA GLY A 58 -5.54 -6.16 -11.53
C GLY A 58 -4.43 -7.01 -12.13
N ALA A 59 -4.53 -8.34 -12.00
CA ALA A 59 -3.56 -9.26 -12.59
C ALA A 59 -3.54 -9.15 -14.12
N VAL A 60 -4.72 -9.17 -14.77
CA VAL A 60 -4.87 -9.01 -16.22
C VAL A 60 -4.26 -7.68 -16.68
N SER A 61 -4.56 -6.58 -15.98
CA SER A 61 -4.03 -5.25 -16.31
C SER A 61 -2.50 -5.20 -16.19
N ASN A 62 -1.93 -5.80 -15.14
CA ASN A 62 -0.49 -5.85 -14.94
C ASN A 62 0.22 -6.68 -16.03
N ILE A 63 -0.35 -7.82 -16.41
CA ILE A 63 0.19 -8.67 -17.49
C ILE A 63 0.14 -7.94 -18.82
N ALA A 64 -0.99 -7.29 -19.13
CA ALA A 64 -1.14 -6.53 -20.36
C ALA A 64 -0.16 -5.35 -20.43
N ALA A 65 0.02 -4.62 -19.33
CA ALA A 65 1.00 -3.52 -19.24
C ALA A 65 2.43 -4.03 -19.44
N PHE A 66 2.80 -5.14 -18.80
CA PHE A 66 4.12 -5.74 -18.96
C PHE A 66 4.37 -6.22 -20.40
N HIS A 67 3.40 -6.91 -21.00
CA HIS A 67 3.49 -7.32 -22.40
C HIS A 67 3.67 -6.12 -23.34
N LYS A 68 2.91 -5.04 -23.13
CA LYS A 68 3.05 -3.81 -23.90
C LYS A 68 4.46 -3.22 -23.78
N SER A 69 5.01 -3.11 -22.56
CA SER A 69 6.37 -2.62 -22.36
C SER A 69 7.41 -3.45 -23.12
N ILE A 70 7.25 -4.78 -23.16
CA ILE A 70 8.14 -5.65 -23.96
C ILE A 70 8.00 -5.34 -25.45
N MET A 71 6.77 -5.32 -25.98
CA MET A 71 6.52 -5.14 -27.41
C MET A 71 6.98 -3.77 -27.92
N ASP A 72 6.85 -2.74 -27.08
CA ASP A 72 7.26 -1.38 -27.41
C ASP A 72 8.75 -1.12 -27.11
N GLY A 73 9.45 -2.05 -26.47
CA GLY A 73 10.83 -1.85 -26.00
C GLY A 73 10.95 -0.78 -24.92
N ASP A 74 9.90 -0.58 -24.11
CA ASP A 74 9.89 0.36 -22.99
C ASP A 74 10.51 -0.28 -21.74
N PHE A 75 11.66 0.26 -21.33
CA PHE A 75 12.41 -0.15 -20.15
C PHE A 75 12.39 0.89 -19.03
N ALA A 76 11.47 1.86 -19.08
CA ALA A 76 11.40 2.94 -18.09
C ALA A 76 11.17 2.41 -16.67
N ASN A 77 10.50 1.25 -16.53
CA ASN A 77 10.28 0.56 -15.25
C ASN A 77 9.84 1.52 -14.11
N PRO A 78 8.75 2.29 -14.30
CA PRO A 78 8.38 3.38 -13.39
C PRO A 78 8.04 2.91 -11.97
N THR A 79 7.81 1.61 -11.79
CA THR A 79 7.52 0.99 -10.49
C THR A 79 8.77 0.81 -9.62
N VAL A 80 9.98 0.84 -10.17
CA VAL A 80 11.22 0.60 -9.39
C VAL A 80 11.40 1.61 -8.26
N ALA A 81 11.33 2.90 -8.57
CA ALA A 81 11.50 3.96 -7.57
C ALA A 81 10.48 3.87 -6.41
N PRO A 82 9.15 3.79 -6.66
CA PRO A 82 8.19 3.62 -5.57
C PRO A 82 8.33 2.28 -4.84
N SER A 83 8.77 1.21 -5.51
CA SER A 83 9.07 -0.07 -4.84
C SER A 83 10.25 0.05 -3.86
N VAL A 84 11.34 0.72 -4.24
CA VAL A 84 12.47 0.99 -3.34
C VAL A 84 12.00 1.83 -2.14
N GLN A 85 11.21 2.87 -2.39
CA GLN A 85 10.67 3.71 -1.32
C GLN A 85 9.74 2.94 -0.37
N SER A 86 8.90 2.05 -0.89
CA SER A 86 8.03 1.18 -0.09
C SER A 86 8.84 0.26 0.84
N ASN A 87 9.96 -0.29 0.36
CA ASN A 87 10.87 -1.09 1.18
C ASN A 87 11.49 -0.24 2.30
N LEU A 88 11.94 0.98 2.00
CA LEU A 88 12.47 1.90 3.01
C LEU A 88 11.42 2.29 4.06
N ILE A 89 10.18 2.54 3.66
CA ILE A 89 9.06 2.80 4.60
C ILE A 89 8.84 1.60 5.52
N THR A 90 8.92 0.38 4.99
CA THR A 90 8.81 -0.84 5.80
C THR A 90 9.93 -0.93 6.84
N ILE A 91 11.16 -0.63 6.45
CA ILE A 91 12.32 -0.61 7.37
C ILE A 91 12.15 0.48 8.44
N LEU A 92 11.69 1.68 8.05
CA LEU A 92 11.39 2.77 8.99
C LEU A 92 10.36 2.35 10.03
N GLY A 93 9.24 1.75 9.59
CA GLY A 93 8.19 1.27 10.49
C GLY A 93 8.71 0.21 11.46
N ARG A 94 9.51 -0.74 10.97
CA ARG A 94 10.18 -1.75 11.82
C ARG A 94 11.09 -1.10 12.86
N LYS A 95 11.96 -0.18 12.44
CA LYS A 95 12.92 0.49 13.33
C LYS A 95 12.20 1.29 14.41
N ALA A 96 11.21 2.09 14.03
CA ALA A 96 10.38 2.84 14.97
C ALA A 96 9.66 1.94 15.99
N ALA A 97 9.13 0.78 15.54
CA ALA A 97 8.47 -0.18 16.43
C ALA A 97 9.44 -0.82 17.44
N LEU A 98 10.63 -1.22 17.00
CA LEU A 98 11.64 -1.84 17.87
C LEU A 98 12.25 -0.84 18.86
N GLU A 99 12.56 0.37 18.41
CA GLU A 99 13.17 1.41 19.24
C GLU A 99 12.15 2.18 20.09
N LYS A 100 10.85 2.00 19.84
CA LYS A 100 9.74 2.65 20.57
C LYS A 100 9.85 4.18 20.58
N ARG A 101 10.36 4.75 19.50
CA ARG A 101 10.51 6.19 19.31
C ARG A 101 10.18 6.58 17.88
N ARG A 102 10.00 7.89 17.66
CA ARG A 102 9.94 8.44 16.30
C ARG A 102 11.30 8.27 15.63
N VAL A 103 11.29 7.71 14.42
CA VAL A 103 12.44 7.64 13.51
C VAL A 103 12.15 8.52 12.30
N THR A 104 13.12 9.32 11.89
CA THR A 104 12.98 10.21 10.73
C THR A 104 13.53 9.58 9.45
N TRP A 105 13.13 10.14 8.30
CA TRP A 105 13.67 9.71 7.01
C TRP A 105 15.18 9.95 6.89
N GLU A 106 15.67 11.07 7.42
CA GLU A 106 17.11 11.39 7.43
C GLU A 106 17.91 10.41 8.30
N GLU A 107 17.37 10.04 9.47
CA GLU A 107 17.98 9.02 10.33
C GLU A 107 18.06 7.67 9.61
N LEU A 108 16.97 7.26 8.96
CA LEU A 108 16.93 6.01 8.19
C LEU A 108 17.97 5.99 7.06
N LEU A 109 18.08 7.07 6.28
CA LEU A 109 18.99 7.12 5.14
C LEU A 109 20.47 7.18 5.52
N ARG A 110 20.78 7.62 6.75
CA ARG A 110 22.16 7.63 7.29
C ARG A 110 22.49 6.37 8.07
N ASP A 111 21.52 5.49 8.29
CA ASP A 111 21.70 4.27 9.07
C ASP A 111 22.35 3.18 8.22
N GLU A 112 23.54 2.75 8.64
CA GLU A 112 24.31 1.69 8.00
C GLU A 112 24.08 0.32 8.67
N GLU A 113 23.12 0.22 9.59
CA GLU A 113 22.76 -1.05 10.25
C GLU A 113 22.38 -2.11 9.22
N ARG A 114 23.18 -3.18 9.17
CA ARG A 114 22.88 -4.33 8.30
C ARG A 114 21.81 -5.21 8.93
N LEU A 115 20.64 -5.24 8.32
CA LEU A 115 19.57 -6.19 8.67
C LEU A 115 19.97 -7.61 8.25
N LYS A 116 20.32 -8.45 9.23
CA LYS A 116 20.57 -9.89 9.01
C LYS A 116 19.29 -10.67 9.30
N PRO A 117 18.75 -11.46 8.36
CA PRO A 117 17.60 -12.29 8.64
C PRO A 117 17.98 -13.38 9.65
N ASN A 118 17.10 -13.65 10.61
CA ASN A 118 17.22 -14.83 11.44
C ASN A 118 16.61 -16.01 10.70
N LEU A 119 17.46 -16.93 10.22
CA LEU A 119 17.04 -18.10 9.46
C LEU A 119 16.80 -19.34 10.34
N ALA A 120 16.88 -19.20 11.67
CA ALA A 120 16.67 -20.31 12.57
C ALA A 120 15.26 -20.92 12.39
N GLY A 121 15.21 -22.22 12.12
CA GLY A 121 13.96 -22.97 11.93
C GLY A 121 13.40 -22.96 10.51
N LEU A 122 14.04 -22.28 9.56
CA LEU A 122 13.73 -22.44 8.13
C LEU A 122 14.09 -23.88 7.72
N LYS A 123 13.17 -24.56 7.05
CA LYS A 123 13.38 -25.90 6.48
C LYS A 123 13.52 -25.75 4.96
N ASP A 124 14.40 -26.56 4.37
CA ASP A 124 14.59 -26.65 2.92
C ASP A 124 13.31 -27.12 2.20
#